data_AF-A0A1G0HN95-F1
#
_entry.id   AF-A0A1G0HN95-F1
#
_cell.length_a   1.000
_cell.length_b   1.000
_cell.length_c   1.000
_cell.angle_alpha   90.00
_cell.angle_beta   90.00
_cell.angle_gamma   90.00
#
_symmetry.space_group_name_H-M   'P 1'
#
loop_
_entity.id
_entity.type
_entity.pdbx_description
1 polymer ?
#
loop_
_entity_poly.entity_id
_entity_poly.type
_entity_poly.pdbx_seq_one_letter_code
_entity_poly.pdbx_strand_id
1 'polypeptide(L)' 'MVFKSGNSLAVRLPSTFHFSVGPVIIFKRNDEVVIRKLESDMSQAFKLLAEMPDDFMQEGRNDPRPQKRKF' A
#
# COMPACT_ATOMS: atom_id res chain seq x y z
N MET A 1 -19.23 -16.63 -7.02
CA MET A 1 -18.86 -18.00 -7.45
C MET A 1 -17.43 -18.30 -7.03
N VAL A 2 -17.13 -19.55 -6.69
CA VAL A 2 -15.77 -20.01 -6.39
C VAL A 2 -15.17 -20.61 -7.67
N PHE A 3 -13.92 -20.28 -7.98
CA PHE A 3 -13.24 -20.73 -9.20
C PHE A 3 -11.73 -20.88 -8.99
N LYS A 4 -11.04 -21.60 -9.87
CA LYS A 4 -9.58 -21.71 -9.86
C LYS A 4 -8.95 -20.53 -10.61
N SER A 5 -7.92 -19.93 -10.02
CA SER A 5 -7.06 -18.92 -10.65
C SER A 5 -5.61 -19.39 -10.51
N GLY A 6 -5.08 -19.98 -11.59
CA GLY A 6 -3.84 -20.75 -11.51
C GLY A 6 -3.95 -21.89 -10.48
N ASN A 7 -2.97 -22.01 -9.59
CA ASN A 7 -2.99 -22.99 -8.51
C ASN A 7 -3.90 -22.59 -7.33
N SER A 8 -4.36 -21.34 -7.30
CA SER A 8 -5.13 -20.76 -6.20
C SER A 8 -6.63 -20.94 -6.38
N LEU A 9 -7.36 -20.94 -5.26
CA LEU A 9 -8.81 -20.81 -5.22
C LEU A 9 -9.19 -19.32 -5.12
N ALA A 10 -10.18 -18.90 -5.88
CA ALA A 10 -10.63 -17.51 -5.93
C ALA A 10 -12.16 -17.44 -5.77
N VAL A 11 -12.63 -16.32 -5.21
CA VAL A 11 -14.06 -16.01 -5.08
C VAL A 11 -14.37 -14.77 -5.89
N ARG A 12 -15.37 -14.88 -6.78
CA ARG A 12 -15.90 -13.73 -7.52
C ARG A 12 -16.83 -12.92 -6.61
N LEU A 13 -16.43 -11.70 -6.29
CA LEU A 13 -17.23 -10.74 -5.54
C LEU A 13 -18.19 -9.99 -6.49
N PRO A 14 -19.49 -9.86 -6.14
CA PRO A 14 -20.40 -8.94 -6.81
C PRO A 14 -19.91 -7.48 -6.71
N SER A 15 -20.37 -6.61 -7.61
CA SER A 15 -19.96 -5.20 -7.67
C SER A 15 -20.23 -4.42 -6.38
N THR A 16 -21.30 -4.77 -5.66
CA THR A 16 -21.66 -4.19 -4.35
C THR A 16 -20.61 -4.46 -3.26
N PHE A 17 -19.76 -5.46 -3.43
CA PHE A 17 -18.69 -5.84 -2.50
C PHE A 17 -17.30 -5.52 -3.04
N HIS A 18 -17.20 -4.64 -4.05
CA HIS A 18 -15.91 -4.28 -4.62
C HIS A 18 -15.10 -3.44 -3.62
N PHE A 19 -13.85 -3.83 -3.38
CA PHE A 19 -12.89 -3.03 -2.61
C PHE A 19 -12.22 -2.02 -3.53
N SER A 20 -11.98 -0.79 -3.05
CA SER A 20 -11.03 0.13 -3.69
C SER A 20 -9.68 -0.58 -3.82
N VAL A 21 -9.06 -0.55 -5.01
CA VAL A 21 -7.82 -1.27 -5.35
C VAL A 21 -6.80 -1.20 -4.19
N GLY A 22 -6.42 -2.35 -3.63
CA GLY A 22 -5.51 -2.43 -2.50
C GLY A 22 -5.52 -3.81 -1.82
N PRO A 23 -4.52 -4.10 -0.96
CA PRO A 23 -4.47 -5.34 -0.20
C PRO A 23 -5.65 -5.47 0.76
N VAL A 24 -6.04 -6.71 1.02
CA VAL A 24 -7.08 -7.08 2.01
C VAL A 24 -6.49 -8.02 3.04
N ILE A 25 -7.05 -8.01 4.24
CA ILE A 25 -6.77 -9.03 5.26
C ILE A 25 -7.89 -10.07 5.18
N ILE A 26 -7.51 -11.34 5.23
CA ILE A 26 -8.42 -12.48 5.28
C ILE A 26 -8.20 -13.19 6.62
N PHE A 27 -9.27 -13.40 7.38
CA PHE A 27 -9.23 -14.19 8.60
C PHE A 27 -10.45 -15.11 8.70
N LYS A 28 -10.29 -16.23 9.40
CA LYS A 28 -11.36 -17.19 9.66
C LYS A 28 -11.98 -16.91 11.02
N ARG A 29 -13.31 -16.75 11.06
CA ARG A 29 -14.08 -16.61 12.31
C ARG A 29 -15.09 -17.75 12.36
N ASN A 30 -14.85 -18.75 13.21
CA ASN A 30 -15.63 -19.98 13.23
C ASN A 30 -15.66 -20.63 11.84
N ASP A 31 -16.83 -20.70 11.20
CA ASP A 31 -17.01 -21.23 9.85
C ASP A 31 -17.14 -20.14 8.77
N GLU A 32 -16.84 -18.88 9.11
CA GLU A 32 -16.89 -17.74 8.21
C GLU A 32 -15.50 -17.34 7.73
N VAL A 33 -15.41 -16.93 6.46
CA VAL A 33 -14.26 -16.19 5.92
C VAL A 33 -14.61 -14.71 5.92
N VAL A 34 -13.87 -13.93 6.69
CA VAL A 34 -14.04 -12.48 6.77
C VAL A 34 -12.94 -11.81 5.96
N ILE A 35 -13.34 -10.95 5.03
CA ILE A 35 -12.45 -10.15 4.19
C ILE A 35 -12.65 -8.69 4.57
N ARG A 36 -11.57 -8.02 4.97
CA ARG A 36 -11.58 -6.59 5.29
C ARG A 36 -10.52 -5.88 4.45
N LYS A 37 -10.80 -4.64 4.05
CA LYS A 37 -9.75 -3.75 3.52
C LYS A 37 -8.61 -3.66 4.53
N LEU A 38 -7.37 -3.81 4.09
CA LEU A 38 -6.24 -3.47 4.93
C LEU A 38 -6.30 -1.96 5.16
N GLU A 39 -6.50 -1.54 6.40
CA GLU A 39 -6.33 -0.14 6.77
C GLU A 39 -4.85 0.19 6.57
N SER A 40 -4.58 0.99 5.54
CA SER A 40 -3.24 1.52 5.31
C SER A 40 -3.12 2.77 6.17
N ASP A 41 -2.26 2.70 7.17
CA ASP A 41 -1.73 3.89 7.83
C ASP A 41 -0.32 4.18 7.30
N MET A 42 0.32 5.22 7.82
CA MET A 42 1.69 5.57 7.45
C MET A 42 2.74 4.76 8.24
N SER A 43 2.35 3.75 9.04
CA SER A 43 3.29 3.02 9.92
C SER A 43 4.43 2.40 9.13
N GLN A 44 4.15 1.83 7.95
CA GLN A 44 5.18 1.28 7.08
C GLN A 44 6.12 2.36 6.54
N ALA A 45 5.59 3.55 6.20
CA ALA A 45 6.42 4.67 5.77
C ALA A 45 7.35 5.15 6.91
N PHE A 46 6.83 5.25 8.15
CA PHE A 46 7.64 5.59 9.32
C PHE A 46 8.70 4.54 9.63
N LYS A 47 8.39 3.25 9.47
CA LYS A 47 9.37 2.17 9.60
C LYS A 47 10.52 2.35 8.61
N LEU A 48 10.21 2.61 7.34
CA LEU A 48 11.23 2.86 6.31
C LEU A 48 12.07 4.10 6.60
N LEU A 49 11.45 5.18 7.11
CA LEU A 49 12.17 6.39 7.52
C LEU A 49 13.12 6.13 8.71
N ALA A 50 12.71 5.29 9.66
CA ALA A 50 13.52 4.92 10.82
C ALA A 50 14.69 3.98 10.48
N GLU A 51 14.59 3.26 9.36
CA GLU A 51 15.64 2.37 8.83
C GLU A 51 16.61 3.11 7.90
N MET A 52 16.46 4.42 7.69
CA MET A 52 17.38 5.18 6.85
C MET A 52 18.78 5.22 7.48
N PRO A 53 19.85 5.14 6.67
CA PRO A 53 21.22 5.34 7.12
C PRO A 53 21.42 6.71 7.77
N ASP A 54 22.36 6.78 8.73
CA ASP A 54 22.71 8.03 9.43
C ASP A 54 23.26 9.11 8.49
N ASP A 55 23.82 8.72 7.34
CA ASP A 55 24.37 9.61 6.32
C ASP A 55 23.33 10.03 5.26
N PHE A 56 22.07 9.61 5.39
CA PHE A 56 21.01 10.01 4.48
C PHE A 56 20.86 11.53 4.46
N MET A 57 21.07 12.15 3.29
CA MET A 57 21.04 13.61 3.09
C MET A 57 22.06 14.37 3.96
N GLN A 58 23.20 13.76 4.32
CA GLN A 58 24.25 14.40 5.12
C GLN A 58 24.76 15.72 4.52
N GLU A 59 24.81 15.82 3.19
CA GLU A 59 25.20 17.05 2.47
C GLU A 59 24.04 18.05 2.27
N GLY A 60 22.86 17.73 2.82
CA GLY A 60 21.65 18.53 2.68
C GLY A 60 21.01 18.45 1.30
N ARG A 61 19.99 19.29 1.08
CA ARG A 61 19.31 19.40 -0.21
C ARG A 61 19.92 20.54 -1.01
N ASN A 62 20.50 20.24 -2.17
CA ASN A 62 20.94 21.27 -3.11
C ASN A 62 19.73 21.83 -3.90
N ASP A 63 19.14 22.91 -3.39
CA ASP A 63 17.93 23.55 -3.92
C ASP A 63 18.19 25.03 -4.28
N PRO A 64 18.94 25.29 -5.37
CA PRO A 64 19.27 26.66 -5.77
C PRO A 64 18.05 27.38 -6.33
N ARG A 65 18.00 28.69 -6.14
CA ARG A 65 16.91 29.53 -6.67
C ARG A 65 16.81 29.41 -8.20
N PRO A 66 15.58 29.48 -8.76
CA PRO A 66 15.39 29.47 -10.21
C PRO A 66 16.19 30.57 -10.92
N GLN A 67 16.67 30.27 -12.12
CA GLN A 67 17.35 31.25 -12.97
C GLN A 67 16.38 32.37 -13.39
N LYS A 68 16.84 33.62 -13.36
CA LYS A 68 16.10 34.74 -13.99
C LYS A 68 16.04 34.53 -15.50
N ARG A 69 14.84 34.46 -16.07
CA ARG A 69 14.60 34.45 -17.53
C ARG A 69 14.13 35.83 -17.99
N LYS A 70 14.63 36.30 -19.14
CA LYS A 70 14.09 37.49 -19.82
C LYS A 70 12.95 37.01 -20.73
N PHE A 71 11.79 37.66 -20.62
CA PHE A 71 10.68 37.52 -21.56
C PHE A 71 10.81 38.60 -22.64
#